data_AF-A0A3C0HLQ2-F1
#
_entry.id   AF-A0A3C0HLQ2-F1
#
_cell.length_a   1.000
_cell.length_b   1.000
_cell.length_c   1.000
_cell.angle_alpha   90.00
_cell.angle_beta   90.00
_cell.angle_gamma   90.00
#
_symmetry.space_group_name_H-M   'P 1'
#
loop_
_entity.id
_entity.type
_entity.pdbx_description
1 polymer ?
#
loop_
_entity_poly.entity_id
_entity_poly.type
_entity_poly.pdbx_seq_one_letter_code
_entity_poly.pdbx_strand_id
1 'polypeptide(L)' 'MKLGLGLELYRAKHLDVPLDLVTAADRLGFHSVWTAEAYGADALSP' A
#
# COMPACT_ATOMS: atom_id res chain seq x y z
N MET A 1 -3.84 5.62 21.59
CA MET A 1 -4.17 5.89 20.16
C MET A 1 -3.18 5.11 19.30
N LYS A 2 -3.61 4.48 18.19
CA LYS A 2 -2.74 3.74 17.25
C LYS A 2 -2.88 4.33 15.84
N LEU A 3 -1.76 4.64 15.19
CA LEU A 3 -1.72 5.21 13.84
C LEU A 3 -1.45 4.12 12.80
N GLY A 4 -2.16 4.17 11.68
CA GLY A 4 -1.96 3.27 10.54
C GLY A 4 -1.69 4.05 9.26
N LEU A 5 -0.82 3.52 8.39
CA LEU A 5 -0.48 4.09 7.09
C LEU A 5 -1.12 3.26 5.97
N GLY A 6 -1.93 3.91 5.12
CA GLY A 6 -2.50 3.30 3.92
C GLY A 6 -1.64 3.56 2.69
N LEU A 7 -1.30 2.51 1.94
CA LEU A 7 -0.58 2.58 0.67
C LEU A 7 -1.54 2.40 -0.51
N GLU A 8 -1.38 3.19 -1.56
CA GLU A 8 -2.19 3.11 -2.79
C GLU A 8 -1.56 2.20 -3.87
N LEU A 9 -1.31 0.93 -3.54
CA LEU A 9 -0.65 -0.01 -4.46
C LEU A 9 -1.60 -0.63 -5.51
N TYR A 10 -2.91 -0.53 -5.28
CA TYR A 10 -3.95 -1.19 -6.09
C TYR A 10 -4.21 -0.57 -7.47
N ARG A 11 -3.61 0.57 -7.79
CA ARG A 11 -3.87 1.31 -9.05
C ARG A 11 -2.86 1.04 -10.14
N ALA A 12 -1.77 0.34 -9.84
CA ALA A 12 -0.67 0.13 -10.74
C ALA A 12 -0.76 -1.22 -11.46
N LYS A 13 -0.37 -1.25 -12.73
CA LYS A 13 -0.22 -2.50 -13.52
C LYS A 13 0.87 -3.42 -12.94
N HIS A 14 1.86 -2.82 -12.30
CA HIS A 14 2.97 -3.51 -11.65
C HIS A 14 2.97 -3.16 -10.16
N LEU A 15 3.15 -4.17 -9.31
CA LEU A 15 3.22 -4.00 -7.88
C LEU A 15 4.65 -3.69 -7.45
N ASP A 16 4.94 -2.41 -7.20
CA ASP A 16 6.19 -1.96 -6.58
C ASP A 16 5.93 -1.58 -5.12
N VAL A 17 6.48 -2.35 -4.18
CA VAL A 17 6.31 -2.11 -2.75
C VAL A 17 7.32 -1.05 -2.27
N PRO A 18 6.89 0.10 -1.74
CA PRO A 18 7.80 1.17 -1.32
C PRO A 18 8.41 0.87 0.07
N LEU A 19 9.41 -0.03 0.10
CA LEU A 19 10.04 -0.49 1.34
C LEU A 19 10.63 0.63 2.19
N ASP A 20 11.15 1.69 1.55
CA ASP A 20 11.69 2.86 2.27
C ASP A 20 10.60 3.58 3.07
N LEU A 21 9.39 3.70 2.50
CA LEU A 21 8.25 4.31 3.18
C LEU A 21 7.74 3.43 4.32
N VAL A 22 7.70 2.12 4.12
CA VAL A 22 7.34 1.15 5.19
C VAL A 22 8.33 1.25 6.35
N THR A 23 9.62 1.31 6.05
CA THR A 23 10.70 1.45 7.04
C THR A 23 10.62 2.80 7.77
N ALA A 24 10.28 3.87 7.05
CA ALA A 24 10.07 5.18 7.66
C ALA A 24 8.86 5.17 8.61
N ALA A 25 7.76 4.51 8.22
CA ALA A 25 6.57 4.37 9.06
C ALA A 25 6.86 3.63 10.36
N ASP A 26 7.64 2.54 10.30
CA ASP A 26 8.10 1.80 11.49
C ASP A 26 8.93 2.70 12.42
N ARG A 27 9.92 3.41 11.89
CA ARG A 27 10.76 4.35 12.66
C ARG A 27 9.97 5.48 13.31
N LEU A 28 8.88 5.91 12.69
CA LEU A 28 7.98 6.97 13.20
C LEU A 28 6.95 6.44 14.20
N GLY A 29 6.91 5.12 14.47
CA GLY A 29 6.02 4.51 15.44
C GLY A 29 4.61 4.27 14.95
N PHE A 30 4.40 4.15 13.62
CA PHE A 30 3.14 3.66 13.09
C PHE A 30 2.91 2.22 13.56
N HIS A 31 1.68 1.92 13.95
CA HIS A 31 1.31 0.60 14.45
C HIS A 31 1.07 -0.40 13.30
N SER A 32 0.65 0.09 12.12
CA SER A 32 0.36 -0.77 10.99
C SER A 32 0.56 -0.05 9.66
N VAL A 33 0.90 -0.83 8.64
CA VAL A 33 0.86 -0.43 7.23
C VAL A 33 -0.09 -1.37 6.50
N TRP A 34 -0.98 -0.82 5.68
CA TRP A 34 -1.98 -1.59 4.94
C TRP A 34 -2.07 -1.09 3.50
N THR A 35 -2.50 -1.96 2.59
CA THR A 35 -2.87 -1.58 1.23
C THR A 35 -4.16 -2.32 0.87
N ALA A 36 -4.94 -1.74 -0.03
CA ALA A 36 -6.10 -2.44 -0.59
C ALA A 36 -5.66 -3.30 -1.79
N GLU A 37 -6.43 -4.34 -2.08
CA GLU A 37 -6.41 -5.03 -3.36
C GLU A 37 -7.62 -4.52 -4.17
N ALA A 38 -7.42 -4.19 -5.45
CA ALA A 38 -8.53 -3.81 -6.34
C ALA A 38 -8.83 -4.96 -7.29
N TYR A 39 -9.72 -5.85 -6.85
CA TYR A 39 -10.22 -6.95 -7.67
C TYR A 39 -10.92 -6.39 -8.92
N GLY A 40 -10.46 -6.79 -10.11
CA GLY A 40 -11.01 -6.34 -11.38
C GLY A 40 -10.42 -5.04 -11.94
N ALA A 41 -9.43 -4.44 -11.28
CA ALA A 41 -8.66 -3.33 -11.87
C ALA A 41 -7.91 -3.75 -13.16
N ASP A 42 -7.62 -5.05 -13.30
CA ASP A 42 -7.03 -5.70 -14.46
C ASP A 42 -8.07 -6.34 -15.39
N ALA A 43 -9.36 -6.30 -15.06
CA ALA A 43 -10.44 -6.92 -15.84
C ALA A 43 -10.88 -6.10 -17.07
N LEU A 44 -10.19 -4.99 -17.37
CA LEU A 44 -10.39 -4.22 -18.58
C LEU A 44 -9.72 -4.93 -19.78
N SER A 45 -10.54 -5.65 -20.54
CA SER A 45 -10.19 -6.15 -21.87
C SER A 45 -10.62 -5.13 -22.95
N PRO A 46 -9.80 -4.88 -24.01
CA PRO A 46 -10.15 -3.99 -25.12
C PRO A 46 -11.43 -4.37 -25.86
#